data_AF-A0A544TQZ1-F1
#
_entry.id   AF-A0A544TQZ1-F1
#
_cell.length_a   1.000
_cell.length_b   1.000
_cell.length_c   1.000
_cell.angle_alpha   90.00
_cell.angle_beta   90.00
_cell.angle_gamma   90.00
#
_symmetry.space_group_name_H-M   'P 1'
#
loop_
_entity.id
_entity.type
_entity.pdbx_description
1 polymer ?
#
loop_
_entity_poly.entity_id
_entity_poly.type
_entity_poly.pdbx_seq_one_letter_code
_entity_poly.pdbx_strand_id
1 'polypeptide(L)' 'MDNIDKRKRLEDNPFSYQITKNKTVFLEYHGKQIKILKGKDAEKFLERIEEAENEKEVQLILAKITGNFKRGNERRK' A
#
# COMPACT_ATOMS: atom_id res chain seq x y z
N MET A 1 3.21 12.39 18.29
CA MET A 1 3.24 12.28 16.82
C MET A 1 4.12 11.09 16.45
N ASP A 2 3.49 9.93 16.27
CA ASP A 2 4.20 8.69 15.97
C ASP A 2 4.83 8.78 14.57
N ASN A 3 6.14 8.60 14.49
CA ASN A 3 6.91 8.70 13.25
C ASN A 3 6.75 7.39 12.47
N ILE A 4 5.61 7.24 11.80
CA ILE A 4 5.24 6.04 11.05
C ILE A 4 6.20 5.79 9.85
N ASP A 5 6.95 6.81 9.41
CA ASP A 5 8.01 6.67 8.41
C ASP A 5 9.27 7.47 8.78
N LYS A 6 10.20 6.84 9.51
CA LYS A 6 11.48 7.45 9.93
C LYS A 6 12.38 7.90 8.76
N ARG A 7 12.10 7.46 7.53
CA ARG A 7 12.94 7.74 6.36
C ARG A 7 12.30 8.68 5.34
N LYS A 8 11.10 9.23 5.61
CA LYS A 8 10.37 10.14 4.71
C LYS A 8 10.17 9.59 3.28
N ARG A 9 10.25 8.27 3.10
CA ARG A 9 10.10 7.59 1.80
C ARG A 9 8.66 7.53 1.33
N LEU A 10 7.69 7.68 2.23
CA LEU A 10 6.27 7.71 1.88
C LEU A 10 5.74 9.15 1.66
N GLU A 11 6.55 10.20 1.90
CA GLU A 11 6.14 11.58 1.64
C GLU A 11 6.02 11.89 0.12
N ASP A 12 6.73 11.13 -0.72
CA ASP A 12 6.70 11.26 -2.19
C ASP A 12 5.55 10.47 -2.85
N ASN A 13 4.68 9.83 -2.06
CA ASN A 13 3.63 8.92 -2.55
C ASN A 13 4.13 7.94 -3.63
N PRO A 14 5.22 7.19 -3.37
CA PRO A 14 5.86 6.40 -4.42
C PRO A 14 5.03 5.19 -4.84
N PHE A 15 4.00 4.83 -4.07
CA PHE A 15 3.06 3.77 -4.42
C PHE A 15 1.83 4.33 -5.12
N SER A 16 1.39 3.64 -6.15
CA SER A 16 0.13 3.89 -6.82
C SER A 16 -0.59 2.57 -7.06
N TYR A 17 -1.90 2.63 -7.25
CA TYR A 17 -2.68 1.47 -7.65
C TYR A 17 -3.72 1.84 -8.70
N GLN A 18 -4.03 0.87 -9.56
CA GLN A 18 -5.07 0.98 -10.56
C GLN A 18 -6.02 -0.20 -10.45
N ILE A 19 -7.32 0.10 -10.44
CA ILE A 19 -8.37 -0.91 -10.39
C ILE A 19 -8.96 -1.03 -11.80
N THR A 20 -9.05 -2.26 -12.30
CA THR A 20 -9.69 -2.54 -13.58
C THR A 20 -11.13 -3.04 -13.40
N LYS A 21 -11.91 -3.01 -14.49
CA LYS A 21 -13.30 -3.48 -14.53
C LYS A 21 -13.47 -4.94 -14.05
N ASN A 22 -12.44 -5.76 -14.17
CA ASN A 22 -12.42 -7.15 -13.71
C ASN A 22 -12.03 -7.31 -12.23
N LYS A 23 -12.15 -6.25 -11.41
CA LYS A 23 -11.68 -6.20 -10.02
C LYS A 23 -10.22 -6.64 -9.85
N THR A 24 -9.39 -6.46 -10.88
CA THR A 24 -7.95 -6.71 -10.79
C THR A 24 -7.27 -5.41 -10.40
N VAL A 25 -6.41 -5.49 -9.39
CA VAL A 25 -5.67 -4.34 -8.86
C VAL A 25 -4.22 -4.44 -9.28
N PHE A 26 -3.73 -3.42 -9.94
CA PHE A 26 -2.33 -3.26 -10.31
C PHE A 26 -1.68 -2.34 -9.29
N LEU A 27 -0.58 -2.78 -8.69
CA LEU A 27 0.21 -1.97 -7.77
C LEU A 27 1.51 -1.55 -8.46
N GLU A 28 1.80 -0.27 -8.35
CA GLU A 28 2.93 0.37 -8.97
C GLU A 28 3.81 1.03 -7.91
N TYR A 29 5.11 1.04 -8.16
CA TYR A 29 6.11 1.75 -7.36
C TYR A 29 6.97 2.58 -8.29
N HIS A 30 6.95 3.91 -8.13
CA HIS A 30 7.57 4.88 -9.03
C HIS A 30 7.25 4.61 -10.53
N GLY A 31 5.98 4.37 -10.84
CA GLY A 31 5.50 4.11 -12.21
C GLY A 31 5.91 2.76 -12.79
N LYS A 32 6.41 1.83 -11.97
CA LYS A 32 6.68 0.45 -12.37
C LYS A 32 5.71 -0.50 -11.68
N GLN A 33 5.01 -1.32 -12.47
CA GLN A 33 4.15 -2.36 -11.93
C GLN A 33 4.97 -3.40 -11.17
N ILE A 34 4.71 -3.53 -9.88
CA ILE A 34 5.44 -4.45 -8.99
C ILE A 34 4.59 -5.63 -8.52
N LYS A 35 3.26 -5.49 -8.52
CA LYS A 35 2.36 -6.56 -8.09
C LYS A 35 0.99 -6.44 -8.73
N ILE A 36 0.31 -7.57 -8.90
CA ILE A 36 -1.07 -7.64 -9.36
C ILE A 36 -1.85 -8.47 -8.33
N LEU A 37 -2.98 -7.94 -7.85
CA LEU A 37 -3.93 -8.67 -7.00
C LEU A 37 -5.16 -9.03 -7.82
N LYS A 38 -5.68 -10.24 -7.61
CA LYS A 38 -6.86 -10.77 -8.31
C LYS A 38 -7.75 -11.52 -7.32
N GLY A 39 -9.04 -11.60 -7.63
CA GLY A 39 -10.02 -12.33 -6.84
C GLY A 39 -10.03 -11.87 -5.38
N LYS A 40 -10.00 -12.83 -4.45
CA LYS A 40 -10.11 -12.56 -3.00
C LYS A 40 -9.02 -11.62 -2.47
N ASP A 41 -7.81 -11.64 -3.03
CA ASP A 41 -6.73 -10.75 -2.61
C ASP A 41 -6.97 -9.30 -3.05
N ALA A 42 -7.58 -9.11 -4.22
CA ALA A 42 -7.99 -7.79 -4.68
C ALA A 42 -9.14 -7.25 -3.82
N GLU A 43 -10.14 -8.08 -3.52
CA GLU A 43 -11.28 -7.67 -2.69
C GLU A 43 -10.83 -7.24 -1.29
N LYS A 44 -10.03 -8.05 -0.61
CA LYS A 44 -9.45 -7.69 0.70
C LYS A 44 -8.60 -6.43 0.67
N PHE A 45 -7.93 -6.16 -0.44
CA PHE A 45 -7.16 -4.92 -0.59
C PHE A 45 -8.08 -3.72 -0.73
N LEU A 46 -9.13 -3.82 -1.54
CA LEU A 46 -10.09 -2.75 -1.74
C LEU A 46 -10.78 -2.39 -0.42
N GLU A 47 -11.22 -3.39 0.36
CA GLU A 47 -11.79 -3.16 1.70
C GLU A 47 -10.86 -2.34 2.59
N ARG A 48 -9.57 -2.70 2.64
CA ARG A 48 -8.58 -1.95 3.44
C ARG A 48 -8.34 -0.54 2.96
N ILE A 49 -8.40 -0.32 1.64
CA ILE A 49 -8.25 1.01 1.04
C ILE A 49 -9.48 1.87 1.33
N GLU A 50 -10.68 1.29 1.35
CA GLU A 50 -11.91 1.99 1.73
C GLU A 50 -11.92 2.35 3.22
N GLU A 51 -11.31 1.53 4.08
CA GLU A 51 -11.12 1.85 5.50
C GLU A 51 -10.04 2.92 5.77
N ALA A 52 -9.22 3.27 4.78
CA ALA A 52 -8.13 4.22 4.98
C ALA A 52 -8.65 5.66 5.08
N GLU A 53 -8.44 6.31 6.22
CA GLU A 53 -8.95 7.67 6.45
C GLU A 53 -8.12 8.75 5.75
N ASN A 54 -6.86 8.45 5.40
CA ASN A 54 -5.91 9.41 4.85
C ASN A 54 -5.00 8.78 3.78
N GLU A 55 -4.46 9.61 2.88
CA GLU A 55 -3.50 9.16 1.84
C GLU A 55 -2.27 8.45 2.43
N LYS A 56 -1.82 8.84 3.63
CA LYS A 56 -0.72 8.16 4.33
C LYS A 56 -1.05 6.72 4.67
N GLU A 57 -2.28 6.43 5.07
CA GLU A 57 -2.71 5.06 5.36
C GLU A 57 -2.79 4.22 4.09
N VAL A 58 -3.29 4.80 2.99
CA VAL A 58 -3.27 4.17 1.66
C VAL A 58 -1.84 3.78 1.28
N GLN A 59 -0.88 4.70 1.40
CA GLN A 59 0.54 4.43 1.13
C GLN A 59 1.09 3.30 2.03
N LEU A 60 0.70 3.25 3.30
CA LEU A 60 1.11 2.18 4.22
C LEU A 60 0.53 0.82 3.85
N ILE A 61 -0.74 0.77 3.44
CA ILE A 61 -1.39 -0.46 2.98
C ILE A 61 -0.69 -1.01 1.73
N LEU A 62 -0.41 -0.13 0.76
CA LEU A 62 0.35 -0.46 -0.46
C LEU A 62 1.76 -0.98 -0.10
N ALA A 63 2.47 -0.28 0.77
CA ALA A 63 3.80 -0.66 1.23
C ALA A 63 3.81 -2.03 1.96
N LYS A 64 2.77 -2.34 2.74
CA LYS A 64 2.61 -3.65 3.41
C LYS A 64 2.35 -4.78 2.42
N ILE A 65 1.50 -4.56 1.42
CA ILE A 65 1.15 -5.58 0.42
C ILE A 65 2.32 -5.91 -0.51
N THR A 66 3.13 -4.90 -0.83
CA THR A 66 4.32 -5.07 -1.68
C THR A 66 5.45 -5.77 -0.93
N GLY A 67 5.35 -5.89 0.40
CA GLY A 67 6.33 -6.59 1.25
C GLY A 67 7.63 -5.81 1.45
N ASN A 68 7.81 -4.67 0.77
CA ASN A 68 9.03 -3.87 0.80
C ASN A 68 9.24 -3.14 2.14
N PHE A 69 8.20 -2.98 2.96
CA PHE A 69 8.25 -2.19 4.19
C PHE A 69 7.97 -3.01 5.46
N LYS A 70 7.79 -4.34 5.34
CA LYS A 70 7.52 -5.24 6.49
C LYS A 70 8.58 -5.18 7.59
N ARG A 71 9.84 -4.92 7.25
CA ARG A 71 10.99 -5.06 8.17
C ARG A 71 11.13 -3.93 9.20
N GLY A 72 10.29 -2.89 9.15
CA GLY A 72 10.44 -1.68 9.99
C GLY A 72 9.42 -1.51 11.12
N ASN A 73 8.27 -2.20 11.10
CA ASN A 73 7.13 -1.90 11.99
C ASN A 73 6.99 -2.81 13.22
N GLU A 74 7.91 -3.75 13.45
CA GLU A 74 7.75 -4.80 14.49
C GLU A 74 8.41 -4.49 15.85
N ARG A 75 8.86 -3.27 16.13
CA ARG A 75 9.38 -2.95 17.47
C ARG A 75 9.06 -1.53 17.92
N ARG A 76 7.92 -1.36 18.58
CA ARG A 76 7.87 -0.81 19.95
C ARG A 76 6.71 -1.44 20.72
N LYS A 77 7.10 -2.20 21.74
CA LYS A 77 6.31 -2.59 22.90
C LYS A 77 6.12 -1.36 23.80
#